data_AF-A0A2T3J4L8-F1
#
_entry.id   AF-A0A2T3J4L8-F1
#
_cell.length_a   1.000
_cell.length_b   1.000
_cell.length_c   1.000
_cell.angle_alpha   90.00
_cell.angle_beta   90.00
_cell.angle_gamma   90.00
#
_symmetry.space_group_name_H-M   'P 1'
#
loop_
_entity.id
_entity.type
_entity.pdbx_description
1 polymer ?
#
loop_
_entity_poly.entity_id
_entity_poly.type
_entity_poly.pdbx_seq_one_letter_code
_entity_poly.pdbx_strand_id
1 'polypeptide(L)'
;MGGKLMILRQAIYHFFYHLRVFFNLTFKPLLGLIAVGMVTSILLLLSAKTQLAGTLIFVGCIATALWITLIHCYYSAILNWSDTRKEDASVIEFPNKPLK
;
A
#
# COMPACT_ATOMS: atom_id res chain seq x y z
N MET A 1 24.33 2.76 -11.69
CA MET A 1 22.85 2.94 -11.72
C MET A 1 22.09 2.24 -10.57
N GLY A 2 22.73 1.43 -9.70
CA GLY A 2 22.05 0.69 -8.63
C GLY A 2 21.64 1.50 -7.38
N GLY A 3 22.38 2.56 -7.02
CA GLY A 3 22.13 3.30 -5.76
C GLY A 3 20.77 3.99 -5.65
N LYS A 4 20.23 4.52 -6.77
CA LYS A 4 18.91 5.19 -6.76
C LYS A 4 17.75 4.22 -6.52
N LEU A 5 17.87 2.98 -7.00
CA LEU A 5 16.86 1.94 -6.82
C LEU A 5 16.83 1.44 -5.38
N MET A 6 18.00 1.30 -4.75
CA MET A 6 18.11 0.93 -3.32
C MET A 6 17.48 1.99 -2.42
N ILE A 7 17.76 3.28 -2.65
CA ILE A 7 17.15 4.39 -1.90
C ILE A 7 15.63 4.38 -2.06
N LEU A 8 15.13 4.16 -3.28
CA LEU A 8 13.69 4.08 -3.53
C LEU A 8 13.03 2.90 -2.80
N ARG A 9 13.64 1.70 -2.85
CA ARG A 9 13.15 0.52 -2.13
C ARG A 9 13.10 0.75 -0.62
N GLN A 10 14.14 1.35 -0.06
CA GLN A 10 14.21 1.64 1.37
C GLN A 10 13.17 2.69 1.81
N ALA A 11 12.92 3.71 0.97
CA ALA A 11 11.85 4.68 1.20
C ALA A 11 10.46 4.02 1.17
N ILE A 12 10.22 3.13 0.20
CA ILE A 12 8.98 2.33 0.11
C ILE A 12 8.83 1.46 1.36
N TYR A 13 9.88 0.73 1.76
CA TYR A 13 9.86 -0.10 2.97
C TYR A 13 9.49 0.72 4.21
N HIS A 14 10.14 1.86 4.45
CA HIS A 14 9.86 2.73 5.60
C HIS A 14 8.42 3.27 5.57
N PHE A 15 7.97 3.74 4.40
CA PHE A 15 6.62 4.27 4.23
C PHE A 15 5.58 3.21 4.58
N PHE A 16 5.66 2.03 3.96
CA PHE A 16 4.71 0.95 4.23
C PHE A 16 4.85 0.50 5.69
N TYR A 17 6.05 0.23 6.19
CA TYR A 17 6.28 -0.24 7.57
C TYR A 17 5.62 0.66 8.63
N HIS A 18 5.78 1.98 8.53
CA HIS A 18 5.12 2.91 9.45
C HIS A 18 3.61 2.95 9.28
N LEU A 19 3.14 2.85 8.03
CA LEU A 19 1.71 2.81 7.73
C LEU A 19 1.04 1.49 8.10
N ARG A 20 1.76 0.42 8.49
CA ARG A 20 1.17 -0.89 8.77
C ARG A 20 0.03 -0.83 9.77
N VAL A 21 0.33 -0.24 10.93
CA VAL A 21 -0.60 -0.18 12.06
C VAL A 21 -1.74 0.76 11.73
N PHE A 22 -1.42 1.92 11.16
CA PHE A 22 -2.41 2.89 10.70
C PHE A 22 -3.36 2.27 9.67
N PHE A 23 -2.84 1.59 8.66
CA PHE A 23 -3.62 0.99 7.59
C PHE A 23 -4.51 -0.15 8.11
N ASN A 24 -4.01 -1.02 9.00
CA ASN A 24 -4.86 -2.05 9.61
C ASN A 24 -6.00 -1.49 10.46
N LEU A 25 -5.75 -0.40 11.20
CA LEU A 25 -6.78 0.29 11.98
C LEU A 25 -7.79 1.01 11.08
N THR A 26 -7.30 1.66 10.03
CA THR A 26 -8.13 2.51 9.16
C THR A 26 -8.79 1.77 8.00
N PHE A 27 -8.37 0.54 7.69
CA PHE A 27 -8.91 -0.25 6.56
C PHE A 27 -10.43 -0.45 6.66
N LYS A 28 -10.92 -0.94 7.82
CA LYS A 28 -12.35 -1.17 8.06
C LYS A 28 -13.18 0.12 7.95
N PRO A 29 -12.83 1.23 8.63
CA PRO A 29 -13.58 2.47 8.48
C PRO A 29 -13.45 3.09 7.08
N LEU A 30 -12.33 2.91 6.37
CA LEU A 30 -12.21 3.35 4.97
C LEU A 30 -13.15 2.59 4.04
N LEU A 31 -13.25 1.26 4.19
CA LEU A 31 -14.22 0.47 3.44
C LEU A 31 -15.67 0.90 3.75
N GLY A 32 -15.96 1.20 5.03
CA GLY A 32 -17.24 1.76 5.42
C GLY A 32 -17.54 3.11 4.74
N LEU A 33 -16.55 4.01 4.71
CA LEU A 33 -16.67 5.31 4.04
C LEU A 33 -16.89 5.17 2.54
N ILE A 34 -16.19 4.22 1.90
CA ILE A 34 -16.36 3.90 0.48
C ILE A 34 -17.77 3.37 0.23
N ALA A 35 -18.30 2.50 1.08
CA ALA A 35 -19.67 2.00 0.94
C ALA A 35 -20.70 3.14 1.01
N VAL A 36 -20.52 4.08 1.94
CA VAL A 36 -21.36 5.29 2.03
C VAL A 36 -21.21 6.16 0.78
N GLY A 37 -19.98 6.34 0.28
CA GLY A 37 -19.71 7.07 -0.96
C GLY A 37 -20.37 6.45 -2.19
N MET A 38 -20.36 5.12 -2.29
CA MET A 38 -21.04 4.37 -3.35
C MET A 38 -22.55 4.56 -3.31
N VAL A 39 -23.17 4.44 -2.13
CA VAL A 39 -24.61 4.69 -1.96
C VAL A 39 -24.96 6.13 -2.37
N THR A 40 -24.16 7.11 -1.91
CA THR A 40 -24.37 8.53 -2.24
C THR A 40 -24.24 8.79 -3.73
N SER A 41 -23.25 8.17 -4.37
CA SER A 41 -23.03 8.24 -5.81
C SER A 41 -24.21 7.66 -6.60
N ILE A 42 -24.75 6.51 -6.20
CA ILE A 42 -25.93 5.90 -6.82
C ILE A 42 -27.13 6.85 -6.73
N LEU A 43 -27.36 7.48 -5.56
CA LEU A 43 -28.43 8.47 -5.41
C LEU A 43 -28.25 9.68 -6.34
N LEU A 44 -27.00 10.16 -6.50
CA LEU A 44 -26.68 11.28 -7.40
C LEU A 44 -26.84 10.93 -8.89
N LEU A 45 -26.65 9.65 -9.25
CA LEU A 45 -26.84 9.16 -10.62
C LEU A 45 -28.32 9.13 -11.05
N LEU A 46 -29.26 9.09 -10.10
CA LEU A 46 -30.70 9.11 -10.40
C LEU A 46 -31.22 10.48 -10.86
N SER A 47 -30.43 11.54 -10.69
CA SER A 47 -30.78 12.90 -11.11
C SER A 47 -29.91 13.37 -12.26
N ALA A 48 -30.55 13.78 -13.37
CA ALA A 48 -29.86 14.23 -14.59
C ALA A 48 -28.94 15.43 -14.36
N LYS A 49 -29.23 16.29 -13.37
CA LYS A 49 -28.40 17.46 -13.05
C LYS A 49 -27.10 17.11 -12.33
N THR A 50 -27.07 15.98 -11.62
CA THR A 50 -25.94 15.55 -10.78
C THR A 50 -25.25 14.30 -11.31
N GLN A 51 -25.68 13.78 -12.46
CA GLN A 51 -25.20 12.52 -13.02
C GLN A 51 -23.69 12.51 -13.23
N LEU A 52 -23.09 13.60 -13.74
CA LEU A 52 -21.63 13.69 -13.91
C LEU A 52 -20.88 13.57 -12.57
N ALA A 53 -21.34 14.29 -11.56
CA ALA A 53 -20.75 14.23 -10.22
C ALA A 53 -20.92 12.83 -9.60
N GLY A 54 -22.11 12.24 -9.76
CA GLY A 54 -22.40 10.86 -9.36
C GLY A 54 -21.43 9.87 -9.97
N THR A 55 -21.20 9.92 -11.29
CA THR A 55 -20.25 9.04 -12.00
C THR A 55 -18.83 9.22 -11.50
N LEU A 56 -18.36 10.47 -11.32
CA LEU A 56 -17.00 10.73 -10.83
C LEU A 56 -16.78 10.17 -9.42
N ILE A 57 -17.76 10.34 -8.52
CA ILE A 57 -17.70 9.78 -7.17
C ILE A 57 -17.72 8.25 -7.24
N PHE A 58 -18.53 7.65 -8.13
CA PHE A 58 -18.61 6.20 -8.30
C PHE A 58 -17.25 5.60 -8.69
N VAL A 59 -16.66 6.15 -9.75
CA VAL A 59 -15.35 5.70 -10.27
C VAL A 59 -14.27 5.92 -9.22
N GLY A 60 -14.29 7.07 -8.53
CA GLY A 60 -13.35 7.37 -7.44
C GLY A 60 -13.45 6.37 -6.28
N CYS A 61 -14.67 6.01 -5.86
CA CYS A 61 -14.90 5.02 -4.81
C CYS A 61 -14.41 3.64 -5.24
N ILE A 62 -14.70 3.19 -6.46
CA ILE A 62 -14.23 1.89 -6.98
C ILE A 62 -12.70 1.86 -7.07
N ALA A 63 -12.08 2.89 -7.66
CA ALA A 63 -10.63 2.96 -7.80
C ALA A 63 -9.94 2.94 -6.44
N THR A 64 -10.49 3.68 -5.47
CA THR A 64 -9.98 3.73 -4.10
C THR A 64 -10.16 2.39 -3.39
N ALA A 65 -11.32 1.73 -3.54
CA ALA A 65 -11.58 0.41 -3.00
C ALA A 65 -10.59 -0.64 -3.52
N LEU A 66 -10.36 -0.65 -4.84
CA LEU A 66 -9.40 -1.53 -5.50
C LEU A 66 -7.98 -1.26 -4.99
N TRP A 67 -7.57 0.00 -4.95
CA TRP A 67 -6.24 0.40 -4.47
C TRP A 67 -5.97 -0.08 -3.04
N ILE A 68 -6.90 0.19 -2.11
CA ILE A 68 -6.74 -0.17 -0.71
C ILE A 68 -6.77 -1.69 -0.53
N THR A 69 -7.64 -2.39 -1.28
CA THR A 69 -7.71 -3.86 -1.23
C THR A 69 -6.42 -4.48 -1.76
N LEU A 70 -5.89 -3.97 -2.88
CA LEU A 70 -4.61 -4.43 -3.44
C LEU A 70 -3.46 -4.19 -2.45
N ILE A 71 -3.40 -2.99 -1.85
CA ILE A 71 -2.40 -2.72 -0.82
C ILE A 71 -2.54 -3.71 0.33
N HIS A 72 -3.76 -4.00 0.82
CA HIS A 72 -3.96 -4.94 1.92
C HIS A 72 -3.51 -6.36 1.58
N CYS A 73 -3.92 -6.87 0.41
CA CYS A 73 -3.59 -8.22 -0.04
C CYS A 73 -2.09 -8.40 -0.31
N TYR A 74 -1.46 -7.44 -0.98
CA TYR A 74 -0.05 -7.52 -1.36
C TYR A 74 0.88 -6.86 -0.36
N TYR A 75 0.37 -6.39 0.79
CA TYR A 75 1.12 -5.65 1.79
C TYR A 75 2.41 -6.38 2.21
N SER A 76 2.28 -7.67 2.55
CA SER A 76 3.40 -8.53 2.96
C SER A 76 4.40 -8.76 1.82
N ALA A 77 3.92 -8.88 0.58
CA ALA A 77 4.76 -9.05 -0.60
C ALA A 77 5.55 -7.77 -0.92
N ILE A 78 4.92 -6.59 -0.79
CA ILE A 78 5.56 -5.28 -0.97
C ILE A 78 6.66 -5.07 0.06
N LEU A 79 6.38 -5.38 1.34
CA LEU A 79 7.40 -5.29 2.40
C LEU A 79 8.56 -6.26 2.15
N ASN A 80 8.29 -7.51 1.78
CA ASN A 80 9.33 -8.50 1.54
C ASN A 80 10.19 -8.18 0.30
N TRP A 81 9.60 -7.58 -0.74
CA TRP A 81 10.33 -7.13 -1.94
C TRP A 81 11.16 -5.87 -1.69
N SER A 82 10.72 -5.00 -0.78
CA SER A 82 11.40 -3.74 -0.45
C SER A 82 12.45 -3.87 0.66
N ASP A 83 12.46 -4.99 1.39
CA ASP A 83 13.44 -5.27 2.43
C ASP A 83 14.83 -5.58 1.83
N THR A 84 15.68 -4.55 1.80
CA THR A 84 17.08 -4.65 1.32
C THR A 84 18.02 -5.31 2.33
N ARG A 85 17.59 -5.57 3.58
CA ARG A 85 18.46 -6.18 4.61
C ARG A 85 18.79 -7.64 4.32
N LYS A 86 17.96 -8.31 3.52
CA LYS A 86 18.22 -9.69 3.06
C LYS A 86 19.35 -9.77 2.03
N GLU A 87 19.61 -8.69 1.30
CA GLU A 87 20.68 -8.64 0.29
C GLU A 87 22.05 -8.34 0.93
N ASP A 88 22.09 -7.63 2.07
CA ASP A 88 23.33 -7.31 2.82
C ASP A 88 23.81 -8.42 3.80
N ALA A 89 23.12 -9.57 3.85
CA ALA A 89 23.53 -10.70 4.69
C ALA A 89 24.63 -11.58 4.05
N SER A 90 25.25 -11.15 2.95
CA SER A 90 26.38 -11.84 2.35
C SER A 90 27.70 -11.44 3.02
N VAL A 91 28.23 -12.37 3.80
CA VAL A 91 29.64 -12.52 4.18
C VAL A 91 30.15 -11.63 5.33
N ILE A 92 29.74 -11.96 6.56
CA ILE A 92 30.70 -11.91 7.68
C ILE A 92 31.41 -13.27 7.67
N GLU A 93 32.47 -13.39 6.86
CA GLU A 93 33.44 -14.48 7.03
C GLU A 93 34.15 -14.25 8.36
N PHE A 94 33.76 -14.97 9.40
CA PHE A 94 34.55 -15.03 10.63
C PHE A 94 35.87 -15.74 10.29
N PRO A 95 37.04 -15.08 10.40
CA PRO A 95 38.29 -15.76 10.17
C PRO A 95 38.46 -16.82 11.28
N ASN A 96 38.22 -18.09 10.93
CA ASN A 96 38.64 -19.23 11.72
C ASN A 96 40.17 -19.23 11.77
N LYS A 97 40.76 -18.48 12.70
CA LYS A 97 42.17 -18.67 13.08
C LYS A 97 42.21 -19.83 14.06
N PRO A 98 42.78 -20.99 13.71
CA PRO A 98 43.13 -21.98 14.72
C PRO A 98 44.21 -21.37 15.62
N LEU A 99 43.93 -21.29 16.92
CA LEU A 99 44.95 -21.04 17.94
C LEU A 99 45.98 -22.17 17.86
N LYS A 100 47.22 -21.81 17.54
CA LYS A 100 48.40 -22.68 17.70
C LYS A 100 48.81 -22.72 19.17
#